data_AF-A0A351HCX3-F1
#
_entry.id   AF-A0A351HCX3-F1
#
_cell.length_a   1.000
_cell.length_b   1.000
_cell.length_c   1.000
_cell.angle_alpha   90.00
_cell.angle_beta   90.00
_cell.angle_gamma   90.00
#
_symmetry.space_group_name_H-M   'P 1'
#
loop_
_entity.id
_entity.type
_entity.pdbx_description
1 polymer ?
#
loop_
_entity_poly.entity_id
_entity_poly.type
_entity_poly.pdbx_seq_one_letter_code
_entity_poly.pdbx_strand_id
1 'polypeptide(L)'
;MAACNLAGRVSAAGRSWSMPRSTRPRYCSNFSFNTEFTAIDCSILFMKETPIFEEVFNRLIKLNGFWVQWLIGGLLSFVPIVNVFAFGYLYRMSRAVRTSGSPVLPPWVDWSGLFMDGLRFGAVWLLYWLLPLMLAAGITWLLALMGLGALSNVFYLTAILMSNVLFVSALYRYNTRKDFNDLLNVGLIVRMTWMELPRLVIPSFVVLGAMVWLLPLYGFSFFGGFLILITYTSLRYRSIEQQRTVSK
;
A
#
# COMPACT_ATOMS: atom_id res chain seq x y z
N MET A 1 34.27 -7.30 -50.19
CA MET A 1 34.33 -5.92 -50.71
C MET A 1 33.67 -5.03 -49.66
N ALA A 2 34.22 -3.95 -49.12
CA ALA A 2 35.55 -3.37 -49.09
C ALA A 2 35.55 -2.46 -47.84
N ALA A 3 36.68 -2.37 -47.15
CA ALA A 3 36.89 -1.46 -46.02
C ALA A 3 36.90 0.01 -46.49
N CYS A 4 36.56 0.94 -45.60
CA CYS A 4 37.17 2.27 -45.66
C CYS A 4 37.24 2.90 -44.25
N ASN A 5 38.46 2.84 -43.70
CA ASN A 5 38.96 3.70 -42.64
C ASN A 5 39.07 5.15 -43.16
N LEU A 6 38.77 6.13 -42.33
CA LEU A 6 39.46 7.43 -42.40
C LEU A 6 39.52 8.09 -41.03
N ALA A 7 40.76 8.14 -40.54
CA ALA A 7 41.18 8.96 -39.42
C ALA A 7 41.14 10.45 -39.80
N GLY A 8 40.85 11.30 -38.81
CA GLY A 8 40.98 12.75 -38.94
C GLY A 8 41.07 13.42 -37.58
N ARG A 9 42.30 13.63 -37.07
CA ARG A 9 42.58 14.61 -36.03
C ARG A 9 42.46 16.01 -36.64
N VAL A 10 41.64 16.89 -36.05
CA VAL A 10 41.80 18.34 -36.18
C VAL A 10 41.53 18.97 -34.80
N SER A 11 42.49 19.81 -34.41
CA SER A 11 42.51 20.63 -33.21
C SER A 11 41.72 21.94 -33.42
N ALA A 12 41.32 22.55 -32.31
CA ALA A 12 40.99 23.97 -32.12
C ALA A 12 39.56 24.49 -32.41
N ALA A 13 39.17 25.37 -31.48
CA ALA A 13 38.22 26.49 -31.56
C ALA A 13 36.73 26.17 -31.42
N GLY A 14 36.13 26.82 -30.41
CA GLY A 14 34.76 26.67 -29.98
C GLY A 14 33.72 26.88 -31.09
N ARG A 15 32.65 26.10 -30.99
CA ARG A 15 31.36 26.35 -31.64
C ARG A 15 30.30 25.52 -30.92
N SER A 16 29.14 26.16 -30.77
CA SER A 16 27.89 25.65 -30.21
C SER A 16 27.58 24.20 -30.59
N TRP A 17 27.28 23.37 -29.60
CA TRP A 17 26.68 22.06 -29.82
C TRP A 17 25.18 22.21 -30.10
N SER A 18 24.82 22.28 -31.38
CA SER A 18 23.47 22.01 -31.86
C SER A 18 23.29 20.49 -31.96
N MET A 19 22.60 19.89 -30.98
CA MET A 19 22.21 18.49 -31.07
C MET A 19 21.07 18.27 -32.10
N PRO A 20 21.10 17.15 -32.84
CA PRO A 20 20.08 16.79 -33.81
C PRO A 20 18.73 16.48 -33.14
N ARG A 21 17.66 17.09 -33.67
CA ARG A 21 16.27 16.83 -33.31
C ARG A 21 15.80 15.51 -33.93
N SER A 22 15.92 14.38 -33.24
CA SER A 22 15.14 13.19 -33.65
C SER A 22 14.77 12.20 -32.53
N THR A 23 14.89 12.56 -31.24
CA THR A 23 14.31 11.79 -30.14
C THR A 23 13.94 12.69 -28.96
N ARG A 24 12.85 13.45 -29.09
CA ARG A 24 12.13 14.02 -27.92
C ARG A 24 10.72 13.45 -27.87
N PRO A 25 10.23 12.99 -26.71
CA PRO A 25 8.83 12.69 -26.50
C PRO A 25 7.98 13.94 -26.75
N ARG A 26 6.88 13.76 -27.47
CA ARG A 26 6.07 14.80 -28.10
C ARG A 26 4.98 15.33 -27.16
N TYR A 27 5.33 15.86 -26.00
CA TYR A 27 4.39 16.62 -25.16
C TYR A 27 5.16 17.63 -24.32
N CYS A 28 5.28 18.86 -24.84
CA CYS A 28 5.44 20.12 -24.09
C CYS A 28 5.91 21.20 -25.08
N SER A 29 5.00 21.72 -25.89
CA SER A 29 5.17 23.04 -26.50
C SER A 29 3.80 23.54 -26.91
N ASN A 30 3.39 24.64 -26.27
CA ASN A 30 2.18 25.44 -26.47
C ASN A 30 1.14 25.27 -25.35
N PHE A 31 1.36 25.98 -24.24
CA PHE A 31 0.23 26.61 -23.57
C PHE A 31 0.68 27.92 -22.93
N SER A 32 0.16 29.01 -23.50
CA SER A 32 0.36 30.39 -23.06
C SER A 32 -0.64 30.70 -21.95
N PHE A 33 -0.13 31.33 -20.88
CA PHE A 33 -0.81 32.23 -19.94
C PHE A 33 -2.35 32.08 -19.78
N ASN A 34 -2.76 31.44 -18.69
CA ASN A 34 -3.91 31.87 -17.89
C ASN A 34 -3.81 31.28 -16.47
N THR A 35 -3.62 32.15 -15.49
CA THR A 35 -3.22 31.86 -14.09
C THR A 35 -4.34 31.31 -13.20
N GLU A 36 -5.54 31.07 -13.70
CA GLU A 36 -6.66 30.53 -12.91
C GLU A 36 -7.13 29.13 -13.32
N PHE A 37 -6.71 28.63 -14.50
CA PHE A 37 -7.14 27.31 -14.98
C PHE A 37 -6.21 26.16 -14.56
N THR A 38 -5.06 26.46 -13.97
CA THR A 38 -4.07 25.45 -13.53
C THR A 38 -4.47 24.74 -12.24
N ALA A 39 -5.31 25.33 -11.38
CA ALA A 39 -5.71 24.65 -10.14
C ALA A 39 -6.69 23.50 -10.42
N ILE A 40 -7.60 23.65 -11.38
CA ILE A 40 -8.62 22.64 -11.70
C ILE A 40 -8.04 21.55 -12.61
N ASP A 41 -7.23 21.89 -13.62
CA ASP A 41 -6.57 20.89 -14.45
C ASP A 41 -5.46 20.14 -13.68
N CYS A 42 -4.73 20.81 -12.77
CA CYS A 42 -3.83 20.12 -11.85
C CYS A 42 -4.62 19.22 -10.90
N SER A 43 -5.82 19.61 -10.44
CA SER A 43 -6.73 18.77 -9.63
C SER A 43 -7.27 17.55 -10.40
N ILE A 44 -7.54 17.69 -11.71
CA ILE A 44 -8.03 16.61 -12.58
C ILE A 44 -6.88 15.67 -12.99
N LEU A 45 -5.67 16.18 -13.22
CA LEU A 45 -4.43 15.37 -13.30
C LEU A 45 -4.08 14.74 -11.93
N PHE A 46 -4.38 15.41 -10.82
CA PHE A 46 -4.24 14.92 -9.43
C PHE A 46 -5.15 13.74 -9.12
N MET A 47 -6.33 13.66 -9.75
CA MET A 47 -7.25 12.54 -9.57
C MET A 47 -6.87 11.31 -10.41
N LYS A 48 -6.02 11.47 -11.44
CA LYS A 48 -5.71 10.38 -12.37
C LYS A 48 -4.56 9.46 -11.92
N GLU A 49 -3.76 9.87 -10.94
CA GLU A 49 -2.60 9.07 -10.49
C GLU A 49 -2.86 8.18 -9.27
N THR A 50 -3.92 8.40 -8.49
CA THR A 50 -4.26 7.45 -7.44
C THR A 50 -5.01 6.28 -8.07
N PRO A 51 -4.47 5.06 -8.06
CA PRO A 51 -5.19 3.92 -8.60
C PRO A 51 -6.50 3.80 -7.82
N ILE A 52 -7.62 3.85 -8.54
CA ILE A 52 -8.93 3.64 -7.95
C ILE A 52 -8.92 2.25 -7.31
N PHE A 53 -9.59 2.08 -6.18
CA PHE A 53 -9.68 0.79 -5.48
C PHE A 53 -10.03 -0.36 -6.44
N GLU A 54 -11.01 -0.11 -7.32
CA GLU A 54 -11.45 -1.03 -8.36
C GLU A 54 -10.34 -1.40 -9.35
N GLU A 55 -9.48 -0.45 -9.70
CA GLU A 55 -8.37 -0.70 -10.60
C GLU A 55 -7.30 -1.55 -9.92
N VAL A 56 -6.98 -1.30 -8.66
CA VAL A 56 -6.07 -2.15 -7.87
C VAL A 56 -6.64 -3.56 -7.76
N PHE A 57 -7.92 -3.68 -7.42
CA PHE A 57 -8.62 -4.96 -7.29
C PHE A 57 -8.64 -5.74 -8.61
N ASN A 58 -9.00 -5.08 -9.72
CA ASN A 58 -9.01 -5.68 -11.05
C ASN A 58 -7.62 -6.10 -11.51
N ARG A 59 -6.59 -5.28 -11.25
CA ARG A 59 -5.20 -5.65 -11.54
C ARG A 59 -4.78 -6.87 -10.74
N LEU A 60 -5.23 -6.96 -9.49
CA LEU A 60 -4.88 -8.06 -8.59
C LEU A 60 -5.52 -9.39 -9.02
N ILE A 61 -6.82 -9.38 -9.37
CA ILE A 61 -7.55 -10.59 -9.82
C ILE A 61 -7.05 -11.09 -11.18
N LYS A 62 -6.59 -10.18 -12.04
CA LYS A 62 -6.04 -10.54 -13.36
C LYS A 62 -4.66 -11.20 -13.28
N LEU A 63 -4.02 -11.26 -12.11
CA LEU A 63 -2.72 -11.89 -11.97
C LEU A 63 -2.85 -13.41 -12.05
N ASN A 64 -1.96 -14.02 -12.82
CA ASN A 64 -1.92 -15.46 -12.99
C ASN A 64 -1.62 -16.13 -11.63
N GLY A 65 -2.48 -17.06 -11.22
CA GLY A 65 -2.35 -17.75 -9.93
C GLY A 65 -2.93 -17.01 -8.72
N PHE A 66 -3.59 -15.85 -8.89
CA PHE A 66 -4.23 -15.11 -7.80
C PHE A 66 -5.15 -16.01 -6.95
N TRP A 67 -6.05 -16.74 -7.60
CA TRP A 67 -7.00 -17.63 -6.94
C TRP A 67 -6.33 -18.71 -6.10
N VAL A 68 -5.25 -19.30 -6.60
CA VAL A 68 -4.50 -20.34 -5.87
C VAL A 68 -3.85 -19.75 -4.63
N GLN A 69 -3.26 -18.57 -4.75
CA GLN A 69 -2.58 -17.93 -3.63
C GLN A 69 -3.55 -17.38 -2.59
N TRP A 70 -4.70 -16.86 -3.01
CA TRP A 70 -5.79 -16.48 -2.13
C TRP A 70 -6.37 -17.69 -1.40
N LEU A 71 -6.50 -18.83 -2.08
CA LEU A 71 -7.01 -20.06 -1.49
C LEU A 71 -6.04 -20.63 -0.45
N ILE A 72 -4.75 -20.74 -0.79
CA ILE A 72 -3.70 -21.19 0.14
C ILE A 72 -3.63 -20.24 1.34
N GLY A 73 -3.54 -18.94 1.11
CA GLY A 73 -3.46 -17.95 2.19
C GLY A 73 -4.69 -17.97 3.09
N GLY A 74 -5.89 -18.07 2.52
CA GLY A 74 -7.14 -18.18 3.28
C GLY A 74 -7.21 -19.46 4.13
N LEU A 75 -6.77 -20.60 3.59
CA LEU A 75 -6.71 -21.87 4.31
C LEU A 75 -5.66 -21.83 5.44
N LEU A 76 -4.51 -21.19 5.21
CA LEU A 76 -3.49 -20.98 6.23
C LEU A 76 -3.99 -20.06 7.35
N SER A 77 -4.77 -19.02 7.01
CA SER A 77 -5.34 -18.10 8.00
C SER A 77 -6.44 -18.73 8.88
N PHE A 78 -6.97 -19.90 8.52
CA PHE A 78 -7.87 -20.65 9.39
C PHE A 78 -7.18 -21.21 10.64
N VAL A 79 -5.89 -21.54 10.56
CA VAL A 79 -5.17 -22.12 11.70
C VAL A 79 -4.29 -21.03 12.33
N PRO A 80 -4.58 -20.56 13.57
CA PRO A 80 -3.87 -19.43 14.17
C PRO A 80 -2.35 -19.59 14.21
N ILE A 81 -1.87 -20.82 14.42
CA ILE A 81 -0.43 -21.15 14.50
C ILE A 81 0.24 -20.96 13.13
N VAL A 82 -0.40 -21.39 12.04
CA VAL A 82 0.16 -21.26 10.68
C VAL A 82 -0.21 -19.94 10.02
N ASN A 83 -1.08 -19.12 10.63
CA ASN A 83 -1.40 -17.78 10.16
C ASN A 83 -0.16 -16.86 10.07
N VAL A 84 0.90 -17.17 10.83
CA VAL A 84 2.21 -16.50 10.70
C VAL A 84 2.76 -16.60 9.27
N PHE A 85 2.56 -17.72 8.58
CA PHE A 85 2.98 -17.86 7.19
C PHE A 85 2.18 -16.96 6.24
N ALA A 86 0.86 -16.84 6.48
CA ALA A 86 0.00 -15.93 5.73
C ALA A 86 0.43 -14.46 5.95
N PHE A 87 0.77 -14.09 7.19
CA PHE A 87 1.36 -12.78 7.49
C PHE A 87 2.70 -12.54 6.80
N GLY A 88 3.57 -13.56 6.73
CA GLY A 88 4.85 -13.47 6.03
C GLY A 88 4.68 -13.24 4.54
N TYR A 89 3.69 -13.91 3.94
CA TYR A 89 3.31 -13.69 2.56
C TYR A 89 2.83 -12.25 2.33
N LEU A 90 1.92 -11.74 3.18
CA LEU A 90 1.41 -10.37 3.10
C LEU A 90 2.54 -9.33 3.24
N TYR A 91 3.51 -9.60 4.11
CA TYR A 91 4.70 -8.78 4.27
C TYR A 91 5.53 -8.73 2.98
N ARG A 92 5.85 -9.89 2.39
CA ARG A 92 6.60 -9.96 1.13
C ARG A 92 5.88 -9.25 -0.01
N MET A 93 4.56 -9.41 -0.09
CA MET A 93 3.72 -8.72 -1.08
C MET A 93 3.83 -7.21 -0.92
N SER A 94 3.67 -6.69 0.30
CA SER A 94 3.78 -5.24 0.57
C SER A 94 5.13 -4.65 0.10
N ARG A 95 6.21 -5.40 0.33
CA ARG A 95 7.56 -5.01 -0.07
C ARG A 95 7.75 -5.10 -1.58
N ALA A 96 7.27 -6.18 -2.20
CA ALA A 96 7.35 -6.39 -3.64
C ALA A 96 6.61 -5.27 -4.39
N VAL A 97 5.36 -4.99 -4.04
CA VAL A 97 4.53 -3.94 -4.65
C VAL A 97 5.19 -2.56 -4.54
N ARG A 98 5.83 -2.26 -3.40
CA ARG A 98 6.57 -1.01 -3.21
C ARG A 98 7.76 -0.91 -4.16
N THR A 99 8.54 -1.98 -4.34
CA THR A 99 9.74 -1.97 -5.20
C THR A 99 9.40 -2.03 -6.69
N SER A 100 8.47 -2.89 -7.11
CA SER A 100 8.10 -3.07 -8.52
C SER A 100 7.13 -1.99 -9.02
N GLY A 101 6.21 -1.51 -8.18
CA GLY A 101 5.18 -0.54 -8.57
C GLY A 101 4.01 -1.19 -9.30
N SER A 102 4.05 -2.51 -9.41
CA SER A 102 2.98 -3.35 -9.91
C SER A 102 2.63 -4.38 -8.82
N PRO A 103 1.36 -4.79 -8.71
CA PRO A 103 1.03 -5.90 -7.84
C PRO A 103 1.67 -7.16 -8.40
N VAL A 104 2.65 -7.73 -7.69
CA VAL A 104 3.35 -8.96 -8.06
C VAL A 104 3.18 -9.93 -6.92
N LEU A 105 2.56 -11.07 -7.19
CA LEU A 105 2.29 -12.10 -6.20
C LEU A 105 3.55 -12.94 -5.92
N PRO A 106 4.13 -12.89 -4.71
CA PRO A 106 5.30 -13.70 -4.39
C PRO A 106 4.98 -15.20 -4.39
N PRO A 107 5.92 -16.08 -4.76
CA PRO A 107 5.72 -17.52 -4.64
C PRO A 107 5.73 -17.98 -3.18
N TRP A 108 4.96 -19.04 -2.87
CA TRP A 108 4.96 -19.75 -1.58
C TRP A 108 6.20 -20.65 -1.43
N VAL A 109 7.38 -20.05 -1.54
CA VAL A 109 8.69 -20.71 -1.40
C VAL A 109 9.47 -20.07 -0.26
N ASP A 110 10.38 -20.83 0.35
CA ASP A 110 11.16 -20.44 1.52
C ASP A 110 10.34 -20.23 2.80
N TRP A 111 9.68 -21.28 3.28
CA TRP A 111 8.86 -21.31 4.51
C TRP A 111 9.56 -20.69 5.73
N SER A 112 10.87 -20.94 5.91
CA SER A 112 11.67 -20.34 7.00
C SER A 112 11.71 -18.81 6.91
N GLY A 113 11.88 -18.27 5.70
CA GLY A 113 11.87 -16.84 5.47
C GLY A 113 10.46 -16.24 5.64
N LEU A 114 9.41 -16.94 5.19
CA LEU A 114 8.02 -16.51 5.43
C LEU A 114 7.72 -16.45 6.92
N PHE A 115 8.21 -17.40 7.71
CA PHE A 115 8.00 -17.38 9.16
C PHE A 115 8.63 -16.15 9.81
N MET A 116 9.87 -15.82 9.46
CA MET A 116 10.55 -14.63 10.00
C MET A 116 9.89 -13.32 9.56
N ASP A 117 9.51 -13.23 8.28
CA ASP A 117 8.75 -12.10 7.74
C ASP A 117 7.37 -11.98 8.39
N GLY A 118 6.74 -13.11 8.68
CA GLY A 118 5.45 -13.22 9.33
C GLY A 118 5.47 -12.85 10.79
N LEU A 119 6.54 -13.17 11.52
CA LEU A 119 6.73 -12.76 12.90
C LEU A 119 6.90 -11.22 12.99
N ARG A 120 7.64 -10.63 12.05
CA ARG A 120 7.80 -9.17 11.95
C ARG A 120 6.46 -8.50 11.68
N PHE A 121 5.72 -8.98 10.69
CA PHE A 121 4.37 -8.48 10.38
C PHE A 121 3.42 -8.67 11.56
N GLY A 122 3.46 -9.85 12.19
CA GLY A 122 2.67 -10.20 13.35
C GLY A 122 2.93 -9.27 14.52
N ALA A 123 4.18 -8.85 14.76
CA ALA A 123 4.50 -7.85 15.78
C ALA A 123 3.87 -6.48 15.48
N VAL A 124 3.93 -6.01 14.23
CA VAL A 124 3.26 -4.75 13.82
C VAL A 124 1.75 -4.87 13.97
N TRP A 125 1.19 -5.99 13.53
CA TRP A 125 -0.25 -6.27 13.63
C TRP A 125 -0.70 -6.33 15.09
N LEU A 126 0.05 -7.00 15.96
CA LEU A 126 -0.27 -7.09 17.38
C LEU A 126 -0.27 -5.70 18.05
N LEU A 127 0.75 -4.89 17.73
CA LEU A 127 0.94 -3.58 18.37
C LEU A 127 -0.02 -2.50 17.86
N TYR A 128 -0.35 -2.52 16.56
CA TYR A 128 -1.12 -1.45 15.90
C TYR A 128 -2.51 -1.82 15.45
N TRP A 129 -2.83 -3.11 15.40
CA TRP A 129 -4.17 -3.60 15.09
C TRP A 129 -4.83 -4.20 16.33
N LEU A 130 -4.18 -5.18 16.97
CA LEU A 130 -4.78 -5.87 18.12
C LEU A 130 -4.84 -4.99 19.37
N LEU A 131 -3.78 -4.26 19.69
CA LEU A 131 -3.74 -3.43 20.90
C LEU A 131 -4.83 -2.33 20.90
N PRO A 132 -4.99 -1.50 19.85
CA PRO A 132 -6.08 -0.52 19.82
C PRO A 132 -7.47 -1.18 19.86
N LEU A 133 -7.60 -2.35 19.24
CA LEU A 133 -8.85 -3.11 19.26
C LEU A 133 -9.17 -3.67 20.65
N MET A 134 -8.17 -4.17 21.38
CA MET A 134 -8.34 -4.64 22.76
C MET A 134 -8.73 -3.50 23.71
N LEU A 135 -8.12 -2.32 23.56
CA LEU A 135 -8.51 -1.13 24.31
C LEU A 135 -9.96 -0.74 24.01
N ALA A 136 -10.34 -0.73 22.73
CA ALA A 136 -11.71 -0.44 22.32
C ALA A 136 -12.71 -1.50 22.81
N ALA A 137 -12.32 -2.78 22.83
CA ALA A 137 -13.10 -3.89 23.37
C ALA A 137 -13.35 -3.73 24.88
N GLY A 138 -12.34 -3.32 25.64
CA GLY A 138 -12.49 -3.02 27.08
C GLY A 138 -13.46 -1.87 27.33
N ILE A 139 -13.33 -0.78 26.56
CA ILE A 139 -14.24 0.38 26.65
C ILE A 139 -15.67 -0.02 26.27
N THR A 140 -15.85 -0.80 25.20
CA THR A 140 -17.17 -1.26 24.78
C THR A 140 -17.82 -2.20 25.76
N TRP A 141 -17.05 -3.12 26.35
CA TRP A 141 -17.55 -3.97 27.41
C TRP A 141 -18.04 -3.14 28.60
N LEU A 142 -17.29 -2.12 29.00
CA LEU A 142 -17.70 -1.19 30.07
C LEU A 142 -18.99 -0.43 29.71
N LEU A 143 -19.09 0.11 28.50
CA LEU A 143 -20.30 0.80 28.00
C LEU A 143 -21.52 -0.12 27.93
N ALA A 144 -21.32 -1.38 27.57
CA ALA A 144 -22.38 -2.38 27.50
C ALA A 144 -22.95 -2.69 28.89
N LEU A 145 -22.10 -2.74 29.94
CA LEU A 145 -22.53 -2.89 31.33
C LEU A 145 -23.41 -1.73 31.81
N MET A 146 -23.22 -0.53 31.26
CA MET A 146 -24.03 0.66 31.57
C MET A 146 -25.36 0.71 30.80
N GLY A 147 -25.66 -0.30 29.98
CA GLY A 147 -26.88 -0.36 29.17
C GLY A 147 -26.78 0.35 27.81
N LEU A 148 -25.61 0.86 27.41
CA LEU A 148 -25.39 1.56 26.14
C LEU A 148 -24.93 0.63 25.00
N GLY A 149 -25.48 -0.59 24.92
CA GLY A 149 -25.03 -1.63 23.98
C GLY A 149 -25.05 -1.23 22.49
N ALA A 150 -26.02 -0.41 22.08
CA ALA A 150 -26.06 0.08 20.69
C ALA A 150 -24.91 1.06 20.40
N LEU A 151 -24.63 1.97 21.33
CA LEU A 151 -23.55 2.95 21.19
C LEU A 151 -22.17 2.28 21.26
N SER A 152 -22.03 1.26 22.11
CA SER A 152 -20.79 0.48 22.20
C SER A 152 -20.49 -0.19 20.86
N ASN A 153 -21.47 -0.83 20.21
CA ASN A 153 -21.23 -1.48 18.91
C ASN A 153 -20.75 -0.50 17.84
N VAL A 154 -21.34 0.70 17.76
CA VAL A 154 -20.88 1.74 16.83
C VAL A 154 -19.45 2.15 17.14
N PHE A 155 -19.10 2.33 18.42
CA PHE A 155 -17.74 2.65 18.85
C PHE A 155 -16.73 1.54 18.50
N TYR A 156 -17.12 0.27 18.65
CA TYR A 156 -16.25 -0.86 18.31
C TYR A 156 -15.97 -0.93 16.81
N LEU A 157 -17.01 -0.74 15.98
CA LEU A 157 -16.86 -0.74 14.52
C LEU A 157 -15.96 0.41 14.03
N THR A 158 -16.11 1.61 14.60
CA THR A 158 -15.23 2.73 14.26
C THR A 158 -13.80 2.49 14.74
N ALA A 159 -13.60 1.85 15.89
CA ALA A 159 -12.28 1.44 16.35
C ALA A 159 -11.61 0.41 15.43
N ILE A 160 -12.36 -0.56 14.89
CA ILE A 160 -11.84 -1.51 13.89
C ILE A 160 -11.37 -0.76 12.63
N LEU A 161 -12.16 0.18 12.13
CA LEU A 161 -11.78 0.99 10.97
C LEU A 161 -10.49 1.78 11.25
N MET A 162 -10.40 2.44 12.40
CA MET A 162 -9.20 3.19 12.80
C MET A 162 -7.98 2.27 12.92
N SER A 163 -8.15 1.08 13.46
CA SER A 163 -7.09 0.08 13.63
C SER A 163 -6.55 -0.41 12.28
N ASN A 164 -7.42 -0.59 11.27
CA ASN A 164 -6.98 -0.93 9.91
C ASN A 164 -6.09 0.16 9.30
N VAL A 165 -6.46 1.43 9.44
CA VAL A 165 -5.66 2.55 8.91
C VAL A 165 -4.32 2.67 9.66
N LEU A 166 -4.35 2.58 11.00
CA LEU A 166 -3.15 2.61 11.84
C LEU A 166 -2.17 1.50 11.49
N PHE A 167 -2.68 0.28 11.38
CA PHE A 167 -1.90 -0.90 11.04
C PHE A 167 -1.14 -0.71 9.73
N VAL A 168 -1.82 -0.21 8.70
CA VAL A 168 -1.21 -0.08 7.39
C VAL A 168 -0.17 1.04 7.34
N SER A 169 -0.42 2.17 8.01
CA SER A 169 0.58 3.23 8.17
C SER A 169 1.82 2.74 8.92
N ALA A 170 1.63 1.95 9.98
CA ALA A 170 2.74 1.37 10.74
C ALA A 170 3.55 0.37 9.89
N LEU A 171 2.86 -0.52 9.16
CA LEU A 171 3.48 -1.48 8.26
C LEU A 171 4.31 -0.79 7.16
N TYR A 172 3.77 0.28 6.58
CA TYR A 172 4.47 1.06 5.57
C TYR A 172 5.77 1.67 6.09
N ARG A 173 5.72 2.28 7.27
CA ARG A 173 6.91 2.88 7.90
C ARG A 173 7.95 1.84 8.24
N TYR A 174 7.51 0.71 8.79
CA TYR A 174 8.39 -0.42 9.09
C TYR A 174 9.08 -0.96 7.83
N ASN A 175 8.36 -1.07 6.72
CA ASN A 175 8.95 -1.48 5.44
C ASN A 175 10.01 -0.51 4.91
N THR A 176 9.89 0.79 5.24
CA THR A 176 10.80 1.84 4.77
C THR A 176 12.08 1.90 5.59
N ARG A 177 11.98 1.79 6.92
CA ARG A 177 13.09 1.98 7.86
C ARG A 177 13.70 0.68 8.37
N LYS A 178 12.94 -0.42 8.38
CA LYS A 178 13.27 -1.71 9.03
C LYS A 178 13.69 -1.62 10.51
N ASP A 179 13.52 -0.46 11.13
CA ASP A 179 13.86 -0.21 12.52
C ASP A 179 12.65 -0.39 13.43
N PHE A 180 12.79 -1.26 14.44
CA PHE A 180 11.74 -1.51 15.45
C PHE A 180 11.53 -0.34 16.40
N ASN A 181 12.57 0.46 16.67
CA ASN A 181 12.44 1.66 17.50
C ASN A 181 11.50 2.70 16.87
N ASP A 182 11.43 2.73 15.54
CA ASP A 182 10.54 3.63 14.81
C ASP A 182 9.06 3.22 14.90
N LEU A 183 8.78 1.95 15.26
CA LEU A 183 7.45 1.47 15.64
C LEU A 183 7.04 1.89 17.05
N LEU A 184 7.91 2.43 17.89
CA LEU A 184 7.51 2.97 19.20
C LEU A 184 7.15 4.47 19.12
N ASN A 185 7.42 5.11 17.98
CA ASN A 185 7.05 6.50 17.71
C ASN A 185 5.56 6.62 17.33
N VAL A 186 4.68 6.21 18.25
CA VAL A 186 3.21 6.13 18.07
C VAL A 186 2.64 7.49 17.64
N GLY A 187 3.10 8.59 18.25
CA GLY A 187 2.60 9.93 17.92
C GLY A 187 2.84 10.34 16.46
N LEU A 188 3.95 9.91 15.87
CA LEU A 188 4.25 10.23 14.46
C LEU A 188 3.44 9.34 13.51
N ILE A 189 3.20 8.07 13.88
CA ILE A 189 2.34 7.16 13.11
C ILE A 189 0.90 7.65 13.13
N VAL A 190 0.37 7.99 14.30
CA VAL A 190 -1.00 8.54 14.45
C VAL A 190 -1.17 9.82 13.64
N ARG A 191 -0.18 10.73 13.65
CA ARG A 191 -0.24 11.97 12.86
C ARG A 191 -0.27 11.70 11.35
N MET A 192 0.52 10.74 10.86
CA MET A 192 0.44 10.33 9.46
C MET A 192 -0.90 9.69 9.13
N THR A 193 -1.39 8.80 9.99
CA THR A 193 -2.69 8.13 9.83
C THR A 193 -3.82 9.16 9.76
N TRP A 194 -3.81 10.19 10.60
CA TRP A 194 -4.85 11.23 10.62
C TRP A 194 -4.96 11.99 9.28
N MET A 195 -3.83 12.26 8.64
CA MET A 195 -3.80 12.93 7.33
C MET A 195 -4.32 12.04 6.20
N GLU A 196 -4.19 10.72 6.35
CA GLU A 196 -4.51 9.73 5.31
C GLU A 196 -5.87 9.05 5.49
N LEU A 197 -6.52 9.32 6.62
CA LEU A 197 -7.79 8.76 7.04
C LEU A 197 -8.92 8.90 6.00
N PRO A 198 -9.27 10.10 5.49
CA PRO A 198 -10.48 10.24 4.64
C PRO A 198 -10.42 9.42 3.36
N ARG A 199 -9.22 9.08 2.87
CA ARG A 199 -9.03 8.28 1.65
C ARG A 199 -8.90 6.79 1.91
N LEU A 200 -8.47 6.39 3.12
CA LEU A 200 -8.35 4.98 3.53
C LEU A 200 -9.62 4.42 4.16
N VAL A 201 -10.58 5.28 4.49
CA VAL A 201 -11.88 4.89 5.04
C VAL A 201 -12.67 4.03 4.04
N ILE A 202 -12.73 4.41 2.75
CA ILE A 202 -13.47 3.64 1.72
C ILE A 202 -12.99 2.18 1.61
N PRO A 203 -11.69 1.89 1.34
CA PRO A 203 -11.23 0.51 1.26
C PRO A 203 -11.35 -0.23 2.60
N SER A 204 -11.21 0.46 3.73
CA SER A 204 -11.41 -0.14 5.05
C SER A 204 -12.86 -0.57 5.28
N PHE A 205 -13.84 0.21 4.81
CA PHE A 205 -15.25 -0.17 4.85
C PHE A 205 -15.56 -1.38 3.97
N VAL A 206 -14.99 -1.44 2.76
CA VAL A 206 -15.17 -2.60 1.86
C VAL A 206 -14.64 -3.87 2.50
N VAL A 207 -13.43 -3.81 3.09
CA VAL A 207 -12.82 -4.95 3.79
C VAL A 207 -13.64 -5.35 5.01
N LEU A 208 -14.11 -4.38 5.80
CA LEU A 208 -14.95 -4.65 6.97
C LEU A 208 -16.28 -5.30 6.58
N GLY A 209 -16.94 -4.79 5.54
CA GLY A 209 -18.17 -5.37 5.00
C GLY A 209 -17.96 -6.81 4.52
N ALA A 210 -16.88 -7.07 3.79
CA ALA A 210 -16.50 -8.42 3.38
C ALA A 210 -16.18 -9.34 4.57
N MET A 211 -15.55 -8.83 5.64
CA MET A 211 -15.29 -9.60 6.86
C MET A 211 -16.58 -10.02 7.58
N VAL A 212 -17.55 -9.11 7.70
CA VAL A 212 -18.85 -9.41 8.32
C VAL A 212 -19.64 -10.41 7.46
N TRP A 213 -19.62 -10.26 6.14
CA TRP A 213 -20.40 -11.11 5.24
C TRP A 213 -19.82 -12.53 5.10
N LEU A 214 -18.49 -12.66 5.14
CA LEU A 214 -17.78 -13.95 5.05
C LEU A 214 -17.30 -14.48 6.42
N LEU A 215 -17.99 -14.16 7.51
CA LEU A 215 -17.74 -14.73 8.86
C LEU A 215 -17.52 -16.27 8.89
N PRO A 216 -18.34 -17.12 8.24
CA PRO A 216 -18.10 -18.58 8.24
C PRO A 216 -16.81 -18.98 7.51
N LEU A 217 -16.28 -18.09 6.67
CA LEU A 217 -15.04 -18.25 5.91
C LEU A 217 -14.02 -17.18 6.35
N TYR A 218 -13.91 -16.94 7.66
CA TYR A 218 -13.13 -15.82 8.19
C TYR A 218 -11.68 -15.80 7.70
N GLY A 219 -11.03 -16.96 7.52
CA GLY A 219 -9.65 -17.04 7.05
C GLY A 219 -9.47 -16.43 5.65
N PHE A 220 -10.40 -16.72 4.74
CA PHE A 220 -10.39 -16.18 3.36
C PHE A 220 -10.66 -14.68 3.33
N SER A 221 -11.63 -14.22 4.13
CA SER A 221 -11.98 -12.80 4.21
C SER A 221 -10.88 -11.97 4.87
N PHE A 222 -10.27 -12.51 5.92
CA PHE A 222 -9.13 -11.91 6.59
C PHE A 222 -7.94 -11.80 5.65
N PHE A 223 -7.50 -12.92 5.06
CA PHE A 223 -6.36 -12.90 4.15
C PHE A 223 -6.60 -12.01 2.93
N GLY A 224 -7.74 -12.17 2.25
CA GLY A 224 -8.09 -11.37 1.07
C GLY A 224 -8.25 -9.88 1.39
N GLY A 225 -8.91 -9.55 2.50
CA GLY A 225 -9.11 -8.19 2.96
C GLY A 225 -7.80 -7.47 3.24
N PHE A 226 -6.90 -8.08 4.02
CA PHE A 226 -5.59 -7.52 4.29
C PHE A 226 -4.72 -7.44 3.03
N LEU A 227 -4.79 -8.43 2.14
CA LEU A 227 -4.04 -8.44 0.89
C LEU A 227 -4.42 -7.24 0.00
N ILE A 228 -5.72 -6.98 -0.16
CA ILE A 228 -6.22 -5.83 -0.92
C ILE A 228 -5.82 -4.51 -0.24
N LEU A 229 -6.01 -4.42 1.08
CA LEU A 229 -5.71 -3.22 1.86
C LEU A 229 -4.21 -2.85 1.77
N ILE A 230 -3.33 -3.83 1.92
CA ILE A 230 -1.87 -3.67 1.84
C ILE A 230 -1.44 -3.31 0.41
N THR A 231 -2.04 -3.91 -0.61
CA THR A 231 -1.69 -3.61 -2.00
C THR A 231 -2.08 -2.18 -2.37
N TYR A 232 -3.31 -1.78 -2.04
CA TYR A 232 -3.82 -0.42 -2.29
C TYR A 232 -2.92 0.64 -1.64
N THR A 233 -2.57 0.44 -0.37
CA THR A 233 -1.75 1.38 0.39
C THR A 233 -0.31 1.42 -0.06
N SER A 234 0.29 0.28 -0.41
CA SER A 234 1.67 0.22 -0.91
C SER A 234 1.82 0.98 -2.23
N LEU A 235 0.84 0.86 -3.14
CA LEU A 235 0.82 1.61 -4.40
C LEU A 235 0.65 3.12 -4.16
N ARG A 236 -0.24 3.49 -3.23
CA ARG A 236 -0.52 4.88 -2.88
C ARG A 236 0.68 5.58 -2.27
N TYR A 237 1.34 4.95 -1.30
CA TYR A 237 2.50 5.58 -0.68
C TYR A 237 3.66 5.73 -1.67
N ARG A 238 3.80 4.79 -2.62
CA ARG A 238 4.76 4.92 -3.72
C ARG A 238 4.44 6.13 -4.61
N SER A 239 3.16 6.36 -4.97
CA SER A 239 2.80 7.52 -5.79
C SER A 239 3.14 8.84 -5.08
N ILE A 240 2.93 8.91 -3.76
CA ILE A 240 3.33 10.05 -2.93
C ILE A 240 4.86 10.24 -2.91
N GLU A 241 5.64 9.16 -2.76
CA GLU A 241 7.11 9.23 -2.82
C GLU A 241 7.61 9.72 -4.19
N GLN A 242 7.02 9.23 -5.29
CA GLN A 242 7.39 9.65 -6.65
C GLN A 242 7.11 11.13 -6.89
N GLN A 243 5.95 11.63 -6.45
CA GLN A 243 5.61 13.06 -6.56
C GLN A 243 6.59 13.94 -5.79
N ARG A 244 7.02 13.51 -4.59
CA ARG A 244 8.01 14.24 -3.79
C ARG A 244 9.39 14.30 -4.45
N THR A 245 9.78 13.26 -5.20
CA THR A 245 11.06 13.25 -5.93
C THR A 245 11.05 14.12 -7.18
N VAL A 246 9.90 14.30 -7.84
CA VAL A 246 9.77 15.15 -9.03
C VAL A 246 9.71 16.64 -8.67
N SER A 247 9.25 16.97 -7.46
CA SER A 247 9.16 18.35 -6.96
C SER A 247 10.47 18.91 -6.40
N LYS A 248 11.54 18.12 -6.31
CA LYS A 248 12.88 18.56 -5.85
C LYS A 248 13.82 18.70 -7.02
#